data_AF-A0A3C0BVE6-F1
#
_entry.id   AF-A0A3C0BVE6-F1
#
_cell.length_a   1.000
_cell.length_b   1.000
_cell.length_c   1.000
_cell.angle_alpha   90.00
_cell.angle_beta   90.00
_cell.angle_gamma   90.00
#
_symmetry.space_group_name_H-M   'P 1'
#
loop_
_entity.id
_entity.type
_entity.pdbx_description
1 polymer ?
#
loop_
_entity_poly.entity_id
_entity_poly.type
_entity_poly.pdbx_seq_one_letter_code
_entity_poly.pdbx_strand_id
1 'polypeptide(L)'
;SPWVDKEVAYWLEHKSANTLLIALTGGDLAWDTSRGGFSFGSSTPLPPSLQGRLESEPKWVDLRAYRDGDNPRDSKFAELAADFAAAVHGVPKEDLLSRELRQQRKALTLAWSAAASLLVLAGAAVWQWKTAADQRDRAERTLAAATEAANGMIFELANEFRDRTGMPIDLVRKILDRAQNLQQKLTASGETAPELRYSEVVALLSLVDTLLTQGDTEKAGQTAERARAIAADLVAIDSAHPQFQAILAQSYHAIGSTQFQAGRRDEALVTLQKSLDIDEKLAIAYPDDTDRQ
;
A
#
# COMPACT_ATOMS: atom_id res chain seq x y z
N SER A 1 -64.14 35.62 30.71
CA SER A 1 -65.23 35.06 29.88
C SER A 1 -66.20 34.32 30.79
N PRO A 2 -67.53 34.48 30.64
CA PRO A 2 -68.52 33.77 31.47
C PRO A 2 -68.45 32.24 31.34
N TRP A 3 -67.95 31.73 30.22
CA TRP A 3 -67.80 30.29 29.99
C TRP A 3 -66.66 29.68 30.78
N VAL A 4 -65.52 30.38 30.86
CA VAL A 4 -64.35 29.94 31.65
C VAL A 4 -64.72 29.85 33.14
N ASP A 5 -65.54 30.76 33.65
CA ASP A 5 -66.01 30.71 35.04
C ASP A 5 -66.89 29.49 35.31
N LYS A 6 -67.76 29.11 34.37
CA LYS A 6 -68.58 27.89 34.47
C LYS A 6 -67.73 26.62 34.42
N GLU A 7 -66.73 26.57 33.54
CA GLU A 7 -65.81 25.44 33.43
C GLU A 7 -64.98 25.26 34.70
N VAL A 8 -64.46 26.34 35.26
CA VAL A 8 -63.72 26.31 36.54
C VAL A 8 -64.64 25.90 37.69
N ALA A 9 -65.86 26.44 37.77
CA ALA A 9 -66.83 26.04 38.77
C ALA A 9 -67.15 24.53 38.69
N TYR A 10 -67.40 24.02 37.48
CA TYR A 10 -67.64 22.58 37.25
C TYR A 10 -66.43 21.73 37.64
N TRP A 11 -65.21 22.18 37.30
CA TRP A 11 -63.99 21.48 37.67
C TRP A 11 -63.81 21.40 39.19
N LEU A 12 -64.01 22.51 39.90
CA LEU A 12 -63.91 22.57 41.36
C LEU A 12 -64.97 21.73 42.09
N GLU A 13 -66.09 21.43 41.43
CA GLU A 13 -67.11 20.52 41.96
C GLU A 13 -66.69 19.05 41.85
N HIS A 14 -65.91 18.69 40.82
CA HIS A 14 -65.58 17.29 40.50
C HIS A 14 -64.11 16.92 40.76
N LYS A 15 -63.22 17.90 40.95
CA LYS A 15 -61.76 17.75 41.07
C LYS A 15 -61.20 18.74 42.09
N SER A 16 -60.04 18.43 42.64
CA SER A 16 -59.34 19.31 43.59
C SER A 16 -58.78 20.55 42.89
N ALA A 17 -58.87 21.70 43.55
CA ALA A 17 -58.26 22.96 43.11
C ALA A 17 -56.74 22.85 42.88
N ASN A 18 -56.06 21.92 43.56
CA ASN A 18 -54.62 21.69 43.41
C ASN A 18 -54.23 21.05 42.07
N THR A 19 -55.21 20.63 41.26
CA THR A 19 -54.99 20.12 39.89
C THR A 19 -55.11 21.20 38.83
N LEU A 20 -55.45 22.44 39.22
CA LEU A 20 -55.54 23.56 38.30
C LEU A 20 -54.17 24.10 37.94
N LEU A 21 -53.98 24.33 36.64
CA LEU A 21 -52.79 24.91 36.05
C LEU A 21 -53.19 26.22 35.37
N ILE A 22 -52.50 27.31 35.68
CA ILE A 22 -52.86 28.64 35.19
C ILE A 22 -51.84 29.12 34.16
N ALA A 23 -52.30 29.36 32.94
CA ALA A 23 -51.51 30.00 31.89
C ALA A 23 -51.91 31.47 31.76
N LEU A 24 -51.03 32.37 32.18
CA LEU A 24 -51.27 33.81 32.13
C LEU A 24 -50.89 34.34 30.74
N THR A 25 -51.89 34.62 29.90
CA THR A 25 -51.67 35.20 28.56
C THR A 25 -51.89 36.72 28.53
N GLY A 26 -52.48 37.32 29.56
CA GLY A 26 -52.68 38.76 29.66
C GLY A 26 -53.20 39.21 31.04
N GLY A 27 -52.93 40.47 31.39
CA GLY A 27 -53.21 41.02 32.72
C GLY A 27 -52.05 40.81 33.71
N ASP A 28 -52.27 41.22 34.95
CA ASP A 28 -51.30 41.04 36.04
C ASP A 28 -51.86 40.06 37.06
N LEU A 29 -51.02 39.09 37.44
CA LEU A 29 -51.35 38.08 38.42
C LEU A 29 -50.21 37.99 39.44
N ALA A 30 -50.54 38.12 40.72
CA ALA A 30 -49.58 38.03 41.82
C ALA A 30 -50.20 37.27 42.99
N TRP A 31 -49.49 36.26 43.49
CA TRP A 31 -49.87 35.52 44.69
C TRP A 31 -49.46 36.29 45.94
N ASP A 32 -50.39 36.53 46.85
CA ASP A 32 -50.12 37.15 48.14
C ASP A 32 -49.95 36.05 49.20
N THR A 33 -48.70 35.80 49.59
CA THR A 33 -48.34 34.81 50.62
C THR A 33 -48.90 35.13 52.00
N SER A 34 -49.19 36.41 52.30
CA SER A 34 -49.76 36.80 53.60
C SER A 34 -51.26 36.50 53.70
N ARG A 35 -51.95 36.49 52.56
CA ARG A 35 -53.39 36.22 52.46
C ARG A 35 -53.71 34.79 51.98
N GLY A 36 -52.70 34.04 51.54
CA GLY A 36 -52.88 32.69 51.02
C GLY A 36 -53.75 32.65 49.76
N GLY A 37 -53.64 33.66 48.89
CA GLY A 37 -54.50 33.76 47.72
C GLY A 37 -54.08 34.86 46.74
N PHE A 38 -54.69 34.85 45.55
CA PHE A 38 -54.52 35.94 44.57
C PHE A 38 -55.29 37.19 44.98
N SER A 39 -54.79 38.36 44.59
CA SER A 39 -55.52 39.63 44.71
C SER A 39 -56.61 39.71 43.64
N PHE A 40 -57.87 39.64 44.05
CA PHE A 40 -59.03 39.83 43.16
C PHE A 40 -59.38 41.32 43.08
N GLY A 41 -59.14 41.92 41.92
CA GLY A 41 -59.53 43.29 41.57
C GLY A 41 -60.16 43.34 40.18
N SER A 42 -60.52 44.55 39.72
CA SER A 42 -61.17 44.75 38.41
C SER A 42 -60.29 44.37 37.20
N SER A 43 -58.98 44.26 37.39
CA SER A 43 -57.99 43.90 36.36
C SER A 43 -57.43 42.47 36.50
N THR A 44 -57.88 41.69 37.49
CA THR A 44 -57.34 40.35 37.73
C THR A 44 -57.87 39.36 36.69
N PRO A 45 -57.00 38.64 35.95
CA PRO A 45 -57.40 37.73 34.90
C PRO A 45 -57.83 36.35 35.44
N LEU A 46 -58.54 36.31 36.57
CA LEU A 46 -59.04 35.07 37.18
C LEU A 46 -60.57 35.04 37.27
N PRO A 47 -61.20 33.87 37.08
CA PRO A 47 -62.65 33.73 37.26
C PRO A 47 -63.07 33.94 38.73
N PRO A 48 -64.20 34.61 39.00
CA PRO A 48 -64.70 34.81 40.36
C PRO A 48 -64.92 33.51 41.15
N SER A 49 -65.30 32.42 40.49
CA SER A 49 -65.50 31.10 41.11
C SER A 49 -64.25 30.51 41.78
N LEU A 50 -63.06 30.98 41.41
CA LEU A 50 -61.78 30.56 41.98
C LEU A 50 -61.47 31.24 43.32
N GLN A 51 -62.20 32.31 43.67
CA GLN A 51 -61.91 33.14 44.85
C GLN A 51 -62.07 32.34 46.15
N GLY A 52 -61.00 32.28 46.95
CA GLY A 52 -61.00 31.59 48.25
C GLY A 52 -61.06 30.06 48.18
N ARG A 53 -60.85 29.46 46.99
CA ARG A 53 -60.88 28.00 46.78
C ARG A 53 -59.50 27.36 46.65
N LEU A 54 -58.43 28.16 46.60
CA LEU A 54 -57.06 27.70 46.51
C LEU A 54 -56.46 27.61 47.92
N GLU A 55 -55.97 26.42 48.30
CA GLU A 55 -55.34 26.18 49.60
C GLU A 55 -53.84 26.52 49.59
N SER A 56 -53.21 26.46 48.41
CA SER A 56 -51.79 26.77 48.18
C SER A 56 -51.60 27.43 46.81
N GLU A 57 -50.44 28.05 46.59
CA GLU A 57 -50.12 28.66 45.30
C GLU A 57 -50.18 27.60 44.18
N PRO A 58 -51.09 27.73 43.19
CA PRO A 58 -51.17 26.79 42.09
C PRO A 58 -49.99 26.99 41.14
N LYS A 59 -49.64 25.95 40.38
CA LYS A 59 -48.60 26.08 39.37
C LYS A 59 -49.11 26.96 38.22
N TRP A 60 -48.48 28.12 38.04
CA TRP A 60 -48.82 29.06 36.98
C TRP A 60 -47.58 29.45 36.17
N VAL A 61 -47.82 29.81 34.90
CA VAL A 61 -46.77 30.15 33.95
C VAL A 61 -47.15 31.44 33.21
N ASP A 62 -46.19 32.34 33.09
CA ASP A 62 -46.35 33.61 32.36
C ASP A 62 -46.08 33.40 30.86
N LEU A 63 -47.15 33.50 30.06
CA LEU A 63 -47.13 33.42 28.61
C LEU A 63 -47.50 34.74 27.93
N ARG A 64 -47.44 35.88 28.66
CA ARG A 64 -47.81 37.20 28.12
C ARG A 64 -46.98 37.59 26.90
N ALA A 65 -45.71 37.21 26.88
CA ALA A 65 -44.80 37.42 25.74
C ALA A 65 -45.20 36.64 24.48
N TYR A 66 -46.02 35.60 24.61
CA TYR A 66 -46.36 34.64 23.56
C TYR A 66 -47.84 34.73 23.11
N ARG A 67 -48.60 35.71 23.60
CA ARG A 67 -50.04 35.85 23.34
C ARG A 67 -50.37 36.02 21.86
N ASP A 68 -49.57 36.80 21.15
CA ASP A 68 -49.87 37.22 19.77
C ASP A 68 -49.27 36.25 18.72
N GLY A 69 -48.82 35.08 19.17
CA GLY A 69 -48.19 34.02 18.36
C GLY A 69 -46.67 34.11 18.37
N ASP A 70 -46.00 32.95 18.50
CA ASP A 70 -44.53 32.86 18.51
C ASP A 70 -44.01 31.71 17.64
N ASN A 71 -42.72 31.77 17.33
CA ASN A 71 -41.99 30.79 16.56
C ASN A 71 -41.86 29.48 17.36
N PRO A 72 -42.28 28.31 16.82
CA PRO A 72 -42.22 27.01 17.52
C PRO A 72 -40.82 26.53 17.96
N ARG A 73 -39.79 27.33 17.71
CA ARG A 73 -38.38 27.06 18.02
C ARG A 73 -37.82 27.92 19.16
N ASP A 74 -38.60 28.77 19.82
CA ASP A 74 -38.15 29.42 21.04
C ASP A 74 -37.99 28.38 22.16
N SER A 75 -36.76 28.24 22.65
CA SER A 75 -36.41 27.31 23.73
C SER A 75 -37.14 27.65 25.03
N LYS A 76 -37.43 28.93 25.26
CA LYS A 76 -38.13 29.38 26.46
C LYS A 76 -39.62 29.02 26.42
N PHE A 77 -40.27 29.11 25.26
CA PHE A 77 -41.64 28.63 25.10
C PHE A 77 -41.75 27.10 25.28
N ALA A 78 -40.82 26.33 24.70
CA ALA A 78 -40.77 24.88 24.85
C ALA A 78 -40.57 24.45 26.32
N GLU A 79 -39.76 25.20 27.08
CA GLU A 79 -39.55 24.96 28.49
C GLU A 79 -40.84 25.17 29.32
N LEU A 80 -41.55 26.27 29.07
CA LEU A 80 -42.81 26.60 29.74
C LEU A 80 -43.93 25.59 29.40
N ALA A 81 -43.99 25.11 28.16
CA ALA A 81 -44.91 24.05 27.75
C ALA A 81 -44.57 22.70 28.41
N ALA A 82 -43.28 22.39 28.56
CA ALA A 82 -42.83 21.18 29.25
C ALA A 82 -43.19 21.22 30.75
N ASP A 83 -43.19 22.39 31.38
CA ASP A 83 -43.61 22.54 32.78
C ASP A 83 -45.09 22.20 33.00
N PHE A 84 -45.97 22.50 32.03
CA PHE A 84 -47.36 22.08 32.04
C PHE A 84 -47.53 20.60 31.69
N ALA A 85 -46.84 20.12 30.65
CA ALA A 85 -46.90 18.71 30.25
C ALA A 85 -46.46 17.78 31.39
N ALA A 86 -45.41 18.15 32.14
CA ALA A 86 -44.97 17.44 33.33
C ALA A 86 -46.05 17.39 34.42
N ALA A 87 -46.74 18.51 34.67
CA ALA A 87 -47.78 18.60 35.68
C ALA A 87 -49.06 17.83 35.31
N VAL A 88 -49.42 17.78 34.03
CA VAL A 88 -50.59 17.02 33.53
C VAL A 88 -50.31 15.52 33.50
N HIS A 89 -49.10 15.11 33.10
CA HIS A 89 -48.77 13.70 32.89
C HIS A 89 -48.08 13.03 34.10
N GLY A 90 -47.67 13.78 35.12
CA GLY A 90 -47.01 13.24 36.32
C GLY A 90 -45.60 12.68 36.08
N VAL A 91 -44.93 13.11 35.01
CA VAL A 91 -43.60 12.63 34.60
C VAL A 91 -42.56 13.76 34.80
N PRO A 92 -41.33 13.47 35.28
CA PRO A 92 -40.26 14.46 35.45
C PRO A 92 -39.88 15.17 34.13
N LYS A 93 -39.66 16.49 34.18
CA LYS A 93 -39.28 17.37 33.03
C LYS A 93 -38.08 16.84 32.24
N GLU A 94 -37.14 16.17 32.91
CA GLU A 94 -35.90 15.64 32.34
C GLU A 94 -36.14 14.47 31.35
N ASP A 95 -37.23 13.72 31.51
CA ASP A 95 -37.55 12.56 30.67
C ASP A 95 -38.30 12.92 29.38
N LEU A 96 -38.92 14.11 29.31
CA LEU A 96 -39.65 14.57 28.12
C LEU A 96 -38.73 15.10 27.01
N LEU A 97 -37.52 15.56 27.35
CA LEU A 97 -36.54 16.14 26.41
C LEU A 97 -35.57 15.10 25.80
N SER A 98 -35.66 13.84 26.20
CA SER A 98 -34.62 12.83 25.92
C SER A 98 -35.08 11.68 25.01
N ARG A 99 -35.85 11.95 23.95
CA ARG A 99 -36.30 10.91 23.01
C ARG A 99 -35.41 10.68 21.77
N GLU A 100 -34.51 11.59 21.39
CA GLU A 100 -33.72 11.43 20.15
C GLU A 100 -32.33 10.77 20.27
N LEU A 101 -31.70 10.64 21.45
CA LEU A 101 -30.26 10.28 21.52
C LEU A 101 -29.91 8.85 21.98
N ARG A 102 -30.89 8.01 22.37
CA ARG A 102 -30.58 6.64 22.85
C ARG A 102 -30.39 5.61 21.73
N GLN A 103 -30.97 5.80 20.54
CA GLN A 103 -30.88 4.83 19.43
C GLN A 103 -29.55 4.90 18.66
N GLN A 104 -28.97 6.08 18.44
CA GLN A 104 -27.74 6.22 17.65
C GLN A 104 -26.50 5.61 18.33
N ARG A 105 -26.39 5.67 19.66
CA ARG A 105 -25.19 5.21 20.39
C ARG A 105 -24.95 3.70 20.22
N LYS A 106 -25.99 2.87 20.16
CA LYS A 106 -25.87 1.41 20.01
C LYS A 106 -25.43 0.99 18.60
N ALA A 107 -25.94 1.68 17.57
CA ALA A 107 -25.53 1.44 16.18
C ALA A 107 -24.08 1.88 15.93
N LEU A 108 -23.68 3.02 16.51
CA LEU A 108 -22.29 3.48 16.47
C LEU A 108 -21.35 2.49 17.15
N THR A 109 -21.67 1.96 18.34
CA THR A 109 -20.80 0.98 19.01
C THR A 109 -20.62 -0.32 18.23
N LEU A 110 -21.68 -0.80 17.55
CA LEU A 110 -21.61 -1.97 16.66
C LEU A 110 -20.73 -1.67 15.43
N ALA A 111 -20.90 -0.51 14.80
CA ALA A 111 -20.07 -0.08 13.67
C ALA A 111 -18.58 0.05 14.03
N TRP A 112 -18.27 0.61 15.20
CA TRP A 112 -16.88 0.71 15.69
C TRP A 112 -16.25 -0.67 15.95
N SER A 113 -17.02 -1.63 16.47
CA SER A 113 -16.52 -3.00 16.67
C SER A 113 -16.22 -3.74 15.35
N ALA A 114 -17.07 -3.55 14.34
CA ALA A 114 -16.85 -4.09 13.00
C ALA A 114 -15.60 -3.47 12.35
N ALA A 115 -15.44 -2.15 12.43
CA ALA A 115 -14.26 -1.44 11.93
C ALA A 115 -12.96 -1.89 12.63
N ALA A 116 -12.99 -2.08 13.95
CA ALA A 116 -11.85 -2.58 14.72
C ALA A 116 -11.46 -4.01 14.29
N SER A 117 -12.45 -4.89 14.08
CA SER A 117 -12.19 -6.27 13.62
C SER A 117 -11.56 -6.32 12.21
N LEU A 118 -12.01 -5.43 11.31
CA LEU A 118 -11.43 -5.32 9.96
C LEU A 118 -9.99 -4.81 9.99
N LEU A 119 -9.66 -3.86 10.88
CA LEU A 119 -8.29 -3.37 11.05
C LEU A 119 -7.35 -4.46 11.57
N VAL A 120 -7.82 -5.31 12.50
CA VAL A 120 -7.03 -6.44 13.00
C VAL A 120 -6.78 -7.47 11.89
N LEU A 121 -7.80 -7.80 11.09
CA LEU A 121 -7.65 -8.70 9.94
C LEU A 121 -6.72 -8.15 8.86
N ALA A 122 -6.83 -6.86 8.54
CA ALA A 122 -5.92 -6.20 7.59
C ALA A 122 -4.47 -6.19 8.10
N GLY A 123 -4.26 -5.93 9.39
CA GLY A 123 -2.95 -6.01 10.03
C GLY A 123 -2.36 -7.42 9.98
N ALA A 124 -3.18 -8.44 10.24
CA ALA A 124 -2.78 -9.85 10.12
C ALA A 124 -2.44 -10.24 8.67
N ALA A 125 -3.22 -9.76 7.69
CA ALA A 125 -2.95 -9.97 6.27
C ALA A 125 -1.65 -9.28 5.82
N VAL A 126 -1.38 -8.05 6.29
CA VAL A 126 -0.11 -7.35 6.04
C VAL A 126 1.06 -8.07 6.71
N TRP A 127 0.87 -8.59 7.92
CA TRP A 127 1.87 -9.39 8.62
C TRP A 127 2.17 -10.71 7.89
N GLN A 128 1.13 -11.40 7.41
CA GLN A 128 1.26 -12.60 6.56
C GLN A 128 1.92 -12.29 5.22
N TRP A 129 1.56 -11.18 4.58
CA TRP A 129 2.18 -10.75 3.32
C TRP A 129 3.67 -10.41 3.52
N LYS A 130 4.01 -9.70 4.60
CA LYS A 130 5.39 -9.34 4.93
C LYS A 130 6.25 -10.56 5.21
N THR A 131 5.74 -11.54 5.95
CA THR A 131 6.47 -12.79 6.24
C THR A 131 6.67 -13.65 4.97
N ALA A 132 5.70 -13.68 4.06
CA ALA A 132 5.84 -14.35 2.77
C ALA A 132 6.81 -13.63 1.82
N ALA A 133 6.80 -12.29 1.79
CA ALA A 133 7.75 -11.49 1.03
C ALA A 133 9.19 -11.67 1.56
N ASP A 134 9.37 -11.68 2.88
CA ASP A 134 10.68 -11.90 3.52
C ASP A 134 11.26 -13.29 3.24
N GLN A 135 10.43 -14.32 3.01
CA GLN A 135 10.89 -15.65 2.61
C GLN A 135 11.33 -15.69 1.15
N ARG A 136 10.60 -15.01 0.27
CA ARG A 136 10.93 -14.89 -1.15
C ARG A 136 12.24 -14.13 -1.35
N ASP A 137 12.41 -12.99 -0.68
CA ASP A 137 13.63 -12.17 -0.75
C ASP A 137 14.87 -12.93 -0.25
N ARG A 138 14.73 -13.76 0.80
CA ARG A 138 15.84 -14.58 1.31
C ARG A 138 16.21 -15.71 0.35
N ALA A 139 15.23 -16.36 -0.27
CA ALA A 139 15.48 -17.40 -1.26
C ALA A 139 16.15 -16.83 -2.52
N GLU A 140 15.71 -15.66 -2.99
CA GLU A 140 16.30 -14.98 -4.15
C GLU A 140 17.73 -14.51 -3.85
N ARG A 141 18.00 -13.91 -2.68
CA ARG A 141 19.37 -13.47 -2.30
C ARG A 141 20.36 -14.62 -2.08
N THR A 142 19.90 -15.73 -1.48
CA THR A 142 20.76 -16.90 -1.27
C THR A 142 21.07 -17.62 -2.58
N LEU A 143 20.12 -17.67 -3.50
CA LEU A 143 20.34 -18.18 -4.85
C LEU A 143 21.27 -17.27 -5.66
N ALA A 144 21.09 -15.95 -5.60
CA ALA A 144 21.94 -14.98 -6.27
C ALA A 144 23.39 -15.07 -5.78
N ALA A 145 23.62 -15.03 -4.46
CA ALA A 145 24.97 -15.12 -3.89
C ALA A 145 25.66 -16.48 -4.16
N ALA A 146 24.90 -17.58 -4.12
CA ALA A 146 25.44 -18.90 -4.46
C ALA A 146 25.77 -19.03 -5.95
N THR A 147 24.99 -18.37 -6.81
CA THR A 147 25.23 -18.34 -8.26
C THR A 147 26.41 -17.44 -8.61
N GLU A 148 26.53 -16.29 -7.96
CA GLU A 148 27.67 -15.38 -8.09
C GLU A 148 28.98 -16.07 -7.68
N ALA A 149 29.00 -16.78 -6.55
CA ALA A 149 30.16 -17.57 -6.13
C ALA A 149 30.49 -18.71 -7.11
N ALA A 150 29.47 -19.38 -7.66
CA ALA A 150 29.67 -20.40 -8.69
C ALA A 150 30.20 -19.81 -10.00
N ASN A 151 29.73 -18.62 -10.39
CA ASN A 151 30.21 -17.88 -11.56
C ASN A 151 31.69 -17.48 -11.37
N GLY A 152 32.05 -16.97 -10.20
CA GLY A 152 33.45 -16.62 -9.87
C GLY A 152 34.38 -17.82 -10.00
N MET A 153 33.99 -18.98 -9.48
CA MET A 153 34.79 -20.21 -9.63
C MET A 153 34.92 -20.66 -11.08
N ILE A 154 33.87 -20.58 -11.89
CA ILE A 154 33.92 -20.93 -13.32
C ILE A 154 34.84 -19.95 -14.08
N PHE A 155 34.82 -18.67 -13.73
CA PHE A 155 35.68 -17.65 -14.31
C PHE A 155 37.15 -17.85 -13.93
N GLU A 156 37.44 -18.13 -12.66
CA GLU A 156 38.80 -18.46 -12.20
C GLU A 156 39.35 -19.70 -12.93
N LEU A 157 38.52 -20.74 -13.06
CA LEU A 157 38.86 -21.93 -13.85
C LEU A 157 39.11 -21.57 -15.32
N ALA A 158 38.26 -20.72 -15.91
CA ALA A 158 38.43 -20.26 -17.29
C ALA A 158 39.75 -19.52 -17.52
N ASN A 159 40.14 -18.65 -16.59
CA ASN A 159 41.44 -17.98 -16.66
C ASN A 159 42.60 -18.97 -16.47
N GLU A 160 42.49 -19.93 -15.56
CA GLU A 160 43.51 -20.99 -15.41
C GLU A 160 43.64 -21.85 -16.69
N PHE A 161 42.59 -21.93 -17.51
CA PHE A 161 42.62 -22.63 -18.81
C PHE A 161 43.30 -21.85 -19.92
N ARG A 162 43.31 -20.52 -19.87
CA ARG A 162 44.04 -19.69 -20.84
C ARG A 162 45.54 -20.01 -20.79
N ASP A 163 46.05 -20.32 -19.60
CA ASP A 163 47.49 -20.51 -19.36
C ASP A 163 47.96 -21.97 -19.54
N ARG A 164 47.04 -22.92 -19.79
CA ARG A 164 47.37 -24.34 -19.98
C ARG A 164 46.90 -24.89 -21.35
N THR A 165 47.84 -25.06 -22.27
CA THR A 165 47.63 -25.76 -23.55
C THR A 165 47.50 -27.27 -23.36
N GLY A 166 46.63 -27.92 -24.16
CA GLY A 166 46.48 -29.39 -24.19
C GLY A 166 45.52 -29.99 -23.16
N MET A 167 44.48 -29.26 -22.76
CA MET A 167 43.50 -29.77 -21.80
C MET A 167 42.69 -30.96 -22.33
N PRO A 168 42.28 -31.92 -21.47
CA PRO A 168 41.37 -32.98 -21.88
C PRO A 168 40.04 -32.40 -22.35
N ILE A 169 39.62 -32.78 -23.56
CA ILE A 169 38.37 -32.33 -24.18
C ILE A 169 37.14 -32.55 -23.28
N ASP A 170 37.16 -33.61 -22.47
CA ASP A 170 36.07 -33.94 -21.53
C ASP A 170 35.94 -32.93 -20.40
N LEU A 171 37.05 -32.36 -19.93
CA LEU A 171 37.03 -31.34 -18.88
C LEU A 171 36.41 -30.04 -19.44
N VAL A 172 36.80 -29.64 -20.64
CA VAL A 172 36.24 -28.46 -21.31
C VAL A 172 34.74 -28.61 -21.54
N ARG A 173 34.30 -29.78 -22.04
CA ARG A 173 32.87 -30.07 -22.21
C ARG A 173 32.09 -30.01 -20.91
N LYS A 174 32.62 -30.63 -19.84
CA LYS A 174 31.96 -30.63 -18.53
C LYS A 174 31.75 -29.21 -17.99
N ILE A 175 32.68 -28.31 -18.26
CA ILE A 175 32.62 -26.92 -17.81
C ILE A 175 31.63 -26.12 -18.66
N LEU A 176 31.64 -26.31 -19.98
CA LEU A 176 30.65 -25.72 -20.87
C LEU A 176 29.22 -26.16 -20.49
N ASP A 177 29.01 -27.45 -20.24
CA ASP A 177 27.71 -27.98 -19.79
C ASP A 177 27.27 -27.32 -18.48
N ARG A 178 28.21 -27.10 -17.55
CA ARG A 178 27.92 -26.46 -16.27
C ARG A 178 27.58 -24.97 -16.44
N ALA A 179 28.34 -24.25 -17.26
CA ALA A 179 28.11 -22.84 -17.57
C ALA A 179 26.75 -22.64 -18.25
N GLN A 180 26.42 -23.47 -19.25
CA GLN A 180 25.12 -23.43 -19.93
C GLN A 180 23.96 -23.74 -18.99
N ASN A 181 24.09 -24.75 -18.12
CA ASN A 181 23.06 -25.08 -17.14
C ASN A 181 22.79 -23.91 -16.19
N LEU A 182 23.85 -23.24 -15.77
CA LEU A 182 23.76 -22.08 -14.88
C LEU A 182 23.13 -20.88 -15.59
N GLN A 183 23.53 -20.61 -16.83
CA GLN A 183 22.95 -19.57 -17.66
C GLN A 183 21.45 -19.79 -17.88
N GLN A 184 21.04 -21.03 -18.16
CA GLN A 184 19.63 -21.36 -18.36
C GLN A 184 18.80 -21.11 -17.09
N LYS A 185 19.36 -21.42 -15.91
CA LYS A 185 18.72 -21.11 -14.63
C LYS A 185 18.61 -19.61 -14.37
N LEU A 186 19.67 -18.86 -14.66
CA LEU A 186 19.69 -17.40 -14.48
C LEU A 186 18.73 -16.68 -15.44
N THR A 187 18.70 -17.11 -16.70
CA THR A 187 17.76 -16.57 -17.69
C THR A 187 16.32 -16.85 -17.25
N ALA A 188 16.04 -18.03 -16.68
CA ALA A 188 14.74 -18.36 -16.13
C ALA A 188 14.36 -17.52 -14.91
N SER A 189 15.33 -17.01 -14.14
CA SER A 189 15.11 -16.04 -13.06
C SER A 189 15.13 -14.57 -13.53
N GLY A 190 15.25 -14.31 -14.83
CA GLY A 190 15.29 -12.96 -15.41
C GLY A 190 16.64 -12.25 -15.29
N GLU A 191 17.69 -12.96 -14.90
CA GLU A 191 19.03 -12.42 -14.68
C GLU A 191 19.96 -12.75 -15.85
N THR A 192 20.64 -11.74 -16.39
CA THR A 192 21.67 -11.91 -17.42
C THR A 192 23.04 -11.65 -16.80
N ALA A 193 23.94 -12.63 -16.87
CA ALA A 193 25.29 -12.54 -16.33
C ALA A 193 26.35 -12.51 -17.46
N PRO A 194 26.86 -11.33 -17.85
CA PRO A 194 27.89 -11.19 -18.88
C PRO A 194 29.17 -11.99 -18.56
N GLU A 195 29.56 -12.07 -17.29
CA GLU A 195 30.75 -12.82 -16.86
C GLU A 195 30.67 -14.32 -17.18
N LEU A 196 29.48 -14.91 -17.05
CA LEU A 196 29.29 -16.33 -17.36
C LEU A 196 29.42 -16.60 -18.87
N ARG A 197 28.87 -15.68 -19.69
CA ARG A 197 29.04 -15.72 -21.15
C ARG A 197 30.52 -15.53 -21.52
N TYR A 198 31.25 -14.67 -20.82
CA TYR A 198 32.70 -14.50 -21.03
C TYR A 198 33.46 -15.80 -20.77
N SER A 199 33.22 -16.45 -19.62
CA SER A 199 33.85 -17.73 -19.30
C SER A 199 33.50 -18.82 -20.31
N GLU A 200 32.27 -18.83 -20.83
CA GLU A 200 31.88 -19.75 -21.90
C GLU A 200 32.71 -19.53 -23.17
N VAL A 201 32.93 -18.29 -23.58
CA VAL A 201 33.79 -17.98 -24.74
C VAL A 201 35.20 -18.49 -24.50
N VAL A 202 35.81 -18.22 -23.33
CA VAL A 202 37.16 -18.68 -23.00
C VAL A 202 37.26 -20.21 -23.11
N ALA A 203 36.32 -20.95 -22.53
CA ALA A 203 36.31 -22.41 -22.60
C ALA A 203 36.12 -22.92 -24.05
N LEU A 204 35.28 -22.27 -24.86
CA LEU A 204 35.13 -22.59 -26.28
C LEU A 204 36.44 -22.36 -27.05
N LEU A 205 37.19 -21.29 -26.76
CA LEU A 205 38.47 -21.03 -27.41
C LEU A 205 39.53 -22.08 -27.06
N SER A 206 39.59 -22.54 -25.80
CA SER A 206 40.44 -23.67 -25.41
C SER A 206 40.03 -24.98 -26.10
N LEU A 207 38.73 -25.19 -26.33
CA LEU A 207 38.23 -26.33 -27.09
C LEU A 207 38.67 -26.26 -28.55
N VAL A 208 38.65 -25.06 -29.15
CA VAL A 208 39.14 -24.84 -30.53
C VAL A 208 40.60 -25.26 -30.64
N ASP A 209 41.47 -24.79 -29.74
CA ASP A 209 42.89 -25.16 -29.74
C ASP A 209 43.11 -26.68 -29.62
N THR A 210 42.35 -27.32 -28.75
CA THR A 210 42.38 -28.78 -28.56
C THR A 210 41.95 -29.53 -29.83
N LEU A 211 40.88 -29.07 -30.49
CA LEU A 211 40.38 -29.67 -31.73
C LEU A 211 41.34 -29.48 -32.91
N LEU A 212 41.99 -28.32 -32.99
CA LEU A 212 43.02 -28.05 -33.99
C LEU A 212 44.25 -28.94 -33.78
N THR A 213 44.67 -29.15 -32.53
CA THR A 213 45.75 -30.09 -32.21
C THR A 213 45.43 -31.53 -32.65
N GLN A 214 44.14 -31.91 -32.62
CA GLN A 214 43.65 -33.21 -33.11
C GLN A 214 43.44 -33.26 -34.63
N GLY A 215 43.61 -32.13 -35.34
CA GLY A 215 43.36 -32.00 -36.77
C GLY A 215 41.88 -31.90 -37.16
N ASP A 216 40.96 -31.80 -36.20
CA ASP A 216 39.51 -31.70 -36.44
C ASP A 216 39.12 -30.23 -36.72
N THR A 217 39.55 -29.75 -37.90
CA THR A 217 39.32 -28.37 -38.34
C THR A 217 37.85 -28.03 -38.56
N GLU A 218 36.99 -29.02 -38.83
CA GLU A 218 35.56 -28.81 -39.01
C GLU A 218 34.88 -28.47 -37.69
N LYS A 219 35.08 -29.30 -36.64
CA LYS A 219 34.52 -29.01 -35.31
C LYS A 219 35.17 -27.77 -34.69
N ALA A 220 36.46 -27.56 -34.92
CA ALA A 220 37.14 -26.34 -34.49
C ALA A 220 36.43 -25.10 -35.07
N GLY A 221 36.06 -25.14 -36.36
CA GLY A 221 35.42 -24.01 -37.04
C GLY A 221 34.03 -23.71 -36.48
N GLN A 222 33.22 -24.75 -36.27
CA GLN A 222 31.90 -24.61 -35.65
C GLN A 222 31.99 -24.03 -34.23
N THR A 223 32.97 -24.51 -33.46
CA THR A 223 33.21 -24.05 -32.08
C THR A 223 33.69 -22.60 -32.05
N ALA A 224 34.59 -22.21 -32.95
CA ALA A 224 35.12 -20.85 -33.06
C ALA A 224 34.03 -19.84 -33.48
N GLU A 225 33.14 -20.20 -34.41
CA GLU A 225 32.01 -19.35 -34.77
C GLU A 225 31.03 -19.16 -33.61
N ARG A 226 30.82 -20.21 -32.80
CA ARG A 226 30.01 -20.11 -31.58
C ARG A 226 30.64 -19.17 -30.56
N ALA A 227 31.95 -19.27 -30.34
CA ALA A 227 32.70 -18.35 -29.47
C ALA A 227 32.55 -16.90 -29.95
N ARG A 228 32.74 -16.65 -31.26
CA ARG A 228 32.58 -15.33 -31.87
C ARG A 228 31.18 -14.75 -31.70
N ALA A 229 30.13 -15.57 -31.87
CA ALA A 229 28.75 -15.10 -31.70
C ALA A 229 28.49 -14.61 -30.27
N ILE A 230 28.92 -15.35 -29.25
CA ILE A 230 28.77 -14.96 -27.84
C ILE A 230 29.65 -13.73 -27.52
N ALA A 231 30.88 -13.68 -28.03
CA ALA A 231 31.75 -12.52 -27.85
C ALA A 231 31.16 -11.25 -28.49
N ALA A 232 30.51 -11.36 -29.65
CA ALA A 232 29.82 -10.24 -30.28
C ALA A 232 28.62 -9.75 -29.45
N ASP A 233 27.86 -10.65 -28.84
CA ASP A 233 26.80 -10.29 -27.89
C ASP A 233 27.35 -9.54 -26.67
N LEU A 234 28.51 -9.95 -26.13
CA LEU A 234 29.15 -9.28 -25.00
C LEU A 234 29.56 -7.83 -25.37
N VAL A 235 30.15 -7.64 -26.55
CA VAL A 235 30.50 -6.30 -27.06
C VAL A 235 29.24 -5.46 -27.32
N ALA A 236 28.11 -6.07 -27.69
CA ALA A 236 26.85 -5.35 -27.85
C ALA A 236 26.25 -4.89 -26.49
N ILE A 237 26.54 -5.62 -25.40
CA ILE A 237 26.14 -5.25 -24.04
C ILE A 237 26.97 -4.07 -23.54
N ASP A 238 28.30 -4.17 -23.64
CA ASP A 238 29.22 -3.09 -23.30
C ASP A 238 30.34 -2.98 -24.33
N SER A 239 30.15 -2.04 -25.26
CA SER A 239 31.10 -1.81 -26.34
C SER A 239 32.41 -1.17 -25.87
N ALA A 240 32.45 -0.58 -24.67
CA ALA A 240 33.65 0.06 -24.13
C ALA A 240 34.46 -0.90 -23.25
N HIS A 241 33.96 -2.11 -22.98
CA HIS A 241 34.65 -3.04 -22.11
C HIS A 241 35.85 -3.70 -22.81
N PRO A 242 37.10 -3.45 -22.34
CA PRO A 242 38.31 -3.90 -23.04
C PRO A 242 38.40 -5.42 -23.13
N GLN A 243 37.97 -6.15 -22.10
CA GLN A 243 38.01 -7.61 -22.11
C GLN A 243 37.03 -8.23 -23.12
N PHE A 244 35.88 -7.59 -23.37
CA PHE A 244 34.90 -8.07 -24.35
C PHE A 244 35.38 -7.85 -25.78
N GLN A 245 36.03 -6.72 -26.04
CA GLN A 245 36.69 -6.50 -27.32
C GLN A 245 37.85 -7.49 -27.52
N ALA A 246 38.68 -7.71 -26.50
CA ALA A 246 39.81 -8.63 -26.57
C ALA A 246 39.38 -10.08 -26.82
N ILE A 247 38.31 -10.55 -26.17
CA ILE A 247 37.81 -11.92 -26.39
C ILE A 247 37.14 -12.07 -27.77
N LEU A 248 36.58 -10.99 -28.32
CA LEU A 248 36.08 -10.97 -29.70
C LEU A 248 37.23 -11.06 -30.71
N ALA A 249 38.33 -10.33 -30.49
CA ALA A 249 39.54 -10.44 -31.30
C ALA A 249 40.10 -11.87 -31.28
N GLN A 250 40.28 -12.44 -30.07
CA GLN A 250 40.71 -13.84 -29.91
C GLN A 250 39.80 -14.85 -30.63
N SER A 251 38.48 -14.58 -30.67
CA SER A 251 37.54 -15.42 -31.42
C SER A 251 37.75 -15.33 -32.94
N TYR A 252 38.02 -14.14 -33.48
CA TYR A 252 38.41 -13.99 -34.89
C TYR A 252 39.74 -14.66 -35.18
N HIS A 253 40.73 -14.53 -34.28
CA HIS A 253 42.01 -15.22 -34.40
C HIS A 253 41.85 -16.75 -34.46
N ALA A 254 40.99 -17.31 -33.60
CA ALA A 254 40.68 -18.73 -33.58
C ALA A 254 40.00 -19.22 -34.89
N ILE A 255 39.07 -18.44 -35.45
CA ILE A 255 38.46 -18.74 -36.76
C ILE A 255 39.51 -18.69 -37.87
N GLY A 256 40.34 -17.64 -37.90
CA GLY A 256 41.42 -17.48 -38.87
C GLY A 256 42.44 -18.63 -38.81
N SER A 257 42.84 -19.02 -37.59
CA SER A 257 43.73 -20.16 -37.35
C SER A 257 43.12 -21.48 -37.86
N THR A 258 41.82 -21.66 -37.63
CA THR A 258 41.08 -22.83 -38.13
C THR A 258 41.00 -22.85 -39.65
N GLN A 259 40.67 -21.72 -40.28
CA GLN A 259 40.65 -21.58 -41.74
C GLN A 259 42.03 -21.86 -42.34
N PHE A 260 43.09 -21.37 -41.71
CA PHE A 260 44.46 -21.61 -42.15
C PHE A 260 44.83 -23.10 -42.11
N GLN A 261 44.54 -23.79 -40.99
CA GLN A 261 44.77 -25.25 -40.89
C GLN A 261 43.90 -26.05 -41.85
N ALA A 262 42.68 -25.58 -42.16
CA ALA A 262 41.80 -26.17 -43.17
C ALA A 262 42.26 -25.88 -44.63
N GLY A 263 43.36 -25.16 -44.83
CA GLY A 263 43.89 -24.80 -46.15
C GLY A 263 43.21 -23.60 -46.82
N ARG A 264 42.22 -22.98 -46.18
CA ARG A 264 41.48 -21.81 -46.67
C ARG A 264 42.22 -20.51 -46.35
N ARG A 265 43.40 -20.32 -46.96
CA ARG A 265 44.33 -19.24 -46.62
C ARG A 265 43.80 -17.83 -46.90
N ASP A 266 43.07 -17.64 -48.00
CA ASP A 266 42.52 -16.33 -48.36
C ASP A 266 41.46 -15.88 -47.35
N GLU A 267 40.59 -16.80 -46.93
CA GLU A 267 39.60 -16.54 -45.86
C GLU A 267 40.28 -16.28 -44.51
N ALA A 268 41.34 -17.05 -44.19
CA ALA A 268 42.11 -16.86 -42.97
C ALA A 268 42.71 -15.45 -42.88
N LEU A 269 43.29 -14.96 -43.98
CA LEU A 269 43.87 -13.62 -44.04
C LEU A 269 42.82 -12.54 -43.74
N VAL A 270 41.66 -12.61 -44.38
CA VAL A 270 40.57 -11.65 -44.15
C VAL A 270 40.08 -11.70 -42.70
N THR A 271 40.00 -12.88 -42.10
CA THR A 271 39.50 -13.05 -40.73
C THR A 271 40.55 -12.60 -39.69
N LEU A 272 41.82 -12.93 -39.91
CA LEU A 272 42.92 -12.49 -39.04
C LEU A 272 43.08 -10.97 -39.06
N GLN A 273 42.87 -10.32 -40.22
CA GLN A 273 42.87 -8.86 -40.30
C GLN A 273 41.82 -8.24 -39.36
N LYS A 274 40.63 -8.84 -39.22
CA LYS A 274 39.61 -8.35 -38.28
C LYS A 274 40.04 -8.46 -36.82
N SER A 275 40.78 -9.51 -36.45
CA SER A 275 41.37 -9.62 -35.11
C SER A 275 42.36 -8.48 -34.89
N LEU A 276 43.30 -8.31 -35.83
CA LEU A 276 44.34 -7.28 -35.76
C LEU A 276 43.75 -5.87 -35.65
N ASP A 277 42.73 -5.55 -36.45
CA ASP A 277 42.06 -4.24 -36.41
C ASP A 277 41.43 -3.94 -35.02
N ILE A 278 41.00 -4.97 -34.28
CA ILE A 278 40.45 -4.82 -32.92
C ILE A 278 41.61 -4.66 -31.92
N ASP A 279 42.63 -5.51 -32.02
CA ASP A 279 43.79 -5.50 -31.14
C ASP A 279 44.56 -4.16 -31.24
N GLU A 280 44.71 -3.60 -32.45
CA GLU A 280 45.31 -2.28 -32.67
C GLU A 280 44.51 -1.16 -32.01
N LYS A 281 43.18 -1.18 -32.12
CA LYS A 281 42.31 -0.20 -31.46
C LYS A 281 42.41 -0.29 -29.94
N LEU A 282 42.49 -1.51 -29.40
CA LEU A 282 42.67 -1.74 -27.97
C LEU A 282 44.03 -1.23 -27.47
N ALA A 283 45.11 -1.48 -28.22
CA ALA A 283 46.45 -1.00 -27.87
C ALA A 283 46.52 0.54 -27.86
N ILE A 284 45.83 1.21 -28.80
CA ILE A 284 45.74 2.68 -28.83
C ILE A 284 44.90 3.21 -27.65
N ALA A 285 43.79 2.54 -27.31
CA ALA A 285 42.88 2.98 -26.26
C ALA A 285 43.40 2.70 -24.84
N TYR A 286 44.21 1.65 -24.66
CA TYR A 286 44.70 1.18 -23.35
C TYR A 286 46.21 0.89 -23.39
N PRO A 287 47.06 1.91 -23.56
CA PRO A 287 48.51 1.75 -23.78
C PRO A 287 49.28 1.19 -22.58
N ASP A 288 48.74 1.30 -21.37
CA ASP A 288 49.37 0.88 -20.11
C ASP A 288 49.00 -0.56 -19.68
N ASP A 289 48.22 -1.30 -20.47
CA ASP A 289 47.86 -2.69 -20.17
C ASP A 289 48.99 -3.63 -20.65
N THR A 290 49.87 -4.01 -19.71
CA THR A 290 51.09 -4.79 -19.97
C THR A 290 50.87 -6.20 -20.51
N ASP A 291 49.65 -6.75 -20.42
CA ASP A 291 49.29 -8.03 -21.05
C ASP A 291 49.03 -7.89 -22.56
N ARG A 292 49.05 -6.66 -23.11
CA ARG A 292 48.73 -6.34 -24.52
C ARG A 292 49.87 -5.65 -25.30
N GLN A 293 51.09 -5.59 -24.74
CA GLN A 293 52.31 -5.13 -25.44
C GLN A 293 53.13 -6.32 -25.96
#